data_AF-A0A7J2PYZ7-F1
#
_entry.id   AF-A0A7J2PYZ7-F1
#
_cell.length_a   1.000
_cell.length_b   1.000
_cell.length_c   1.000
_cell.angle_alpha   90.00
_cell.angle_beta   90.00
_cell.angle_gamma   90.00
#
_symmetry.space_group_name_H-M   'P 1'
#
loop_
_entity.id
_entity.type
_entity.pdbx_description
1 polymer ?
#
loop_
_entity_poly.entity_id
_entity_poly.type
_entity_poly.pdbx_seq_one_letter_code
_entity_poly.pdbx_strand_id
1 'polypeptide(L)'
;MTEVDYYELVRQKLTLGPLTTPKHRKVKKLLKIFWNEEEIKLISHFGPANEYTSLRQLSERSGLPKEEIKNLLRRPLITGTISKKGTKYCVEPILPGIFEKYFQRNRDTEENIKKAANLYWGLFKEVFPQRDHLTVNGKASGWSLFRPLLPLEANEKLIEVNENFDVESQTLPYETVKNLIDKHEQFAVITCQCRLIG
;
A
#
# COMPACT_ATOMS: atom_id res chain seq x y z
N MET A 1 -23.14 -23.26 -9.93
CA MET A 1 -21.77 -22.77 -10.22
C MET A 1 -21.48 -21.66 -9.24
N THR A 2 -20.47 -21.83 -8.39
CA THR A 2 -20.07 -20.79 -7.43
C THR A 2 -19.52 -19.60 -8.21
N GLU A 3 -20.15 -18.44 -8.07
CA GLU A 3 -19.71 -17.19 -8.70
C GLU A 3 -18.26 -16.88 -8.29
N VAL A 4 -17.42 -16.48 -9.25
CA VAL A 4 -15.99 -16.23 -8.99
C VAL A 4 -15.85 -14.94 -8.17
N ASP A 5 -15.32 -15.04 -6.95
CA ASP A 5 -15.03 -13.87 -6.11
C ASP A 5 -13.70 -13.21 -6.51
N TYR A 6 -13.76 -12.30 -7.49
CA TYR A 6 -12.58 -11.58 -7.98
C TYR A 6 -11.87 -10.75 -6.90
N TYR A 7 -12.60 -10.25 -5.88
CA TYR A 7 -11.97 -9.51 -4.78
C TYR A 7 -11.09 -10.42 -3.92
N GLU A 8 -11.50 -11.67 -3.70
CA GLU A 8 -10.68 -12.64 -2.97
C GLU A 8 -9.44 -13.05 -3.78
N LEU A 9 -9.58 -13.23 -5.11
CA LEU A 9 -8.44 -13.50 -5.99
C LEU A 9 -7.41 -12.36 -5.96
N VAL A 10 -7.86 -11.12 -6.03
CA VAL A 10 -6.97 -9.96 -5.97
C VAL A 10 -6.37 -9.81 -4.58
N ARG A 11 -7.14 -10.00 -3.50
CA ARG A 11 -6.62 -9.94 -2.11
C ARG A 11 -5.40 -10.83 -1.90
N GLN A 12 -5.43 -12.04 -2.44
CA GLN A 12 -4.31 -12.99 -2.32
C GLN A 12 -3.04 -12.50 -3.04
N LYS A 13 -3.21 -11.70 -4.10
CA LYS A 13 -2.11 -11.08 -4.86
C LYS A 13 -1.54 -9.83 -4.17
N LEU A 14 -2.27 -9.21 -3.25
CA LEU A 14 -1.82 -8.06 -2.45
C LEU A 14 -0.83 -8.50 -1.35
N THR A 15 0.26 -9.15 -1.77
CA THR A 15 1.33 -9.68 -0.93
C THR A 15 2.66 -9.07 -1.34
N LEU A 16 3.39 -8.50 -0.38
CA LEU A 16 4.73 -7.95 -0.58
C LEU A 16 5.71 -8.60 0.41
N GLY A 17 6.49 -9.57 -0.07
CA GLY A 17 7.34 -10.38 0.80
C GLY A 17 6.50 -11.05 1.90
N PRO A 18 6.80 -10.86 3.20
CA PRO A 18 6.02 -11.44 4.28
C PRO A 18 4.72 -10.67 4.58
N LEU A 19 4.55 -9.45 4.04
CA LEU A 19 3.35 -8.65 4.24
C LEU A 19 2.21 -9.18 3.38
N THR A 20 1.26 -9.84 4.02
CA THR A 20 0.05 -10.37 3.37
C THR A 20 -1.17 -9.55 3.78
N THR A 21 -2.06 -9.33 2.82
CA THR A 21 -3.35 -8.69 3.07
C THR A 21 -4.29 -9.67 3.79
N PRO A 22 -4.76 -9.38 5.01
CA PRO A 22 -5.55 -10.32 5.81
C PRO A 22 -6.93 -10.58 5.18
N LYS A 23 -7.44 -11.80 5.31
CA LYS A 23 -8.82 -12.12 4.92
C LYS A 23 -9.78 -11.56 5.96
N HIS A 24 -10.27 -10.34 5.73
CA HIS A 24 -11.12 -9.62 6.67
C HIS A 24 -12.26 -8.88 5.98
N ARG A 25 -13.43 -8.79 6.63
CA ARG A 25 -14.62 -8.11 6.08
C ARG A 25 -14.35 -6.65 5.71
N LYS A 26 -13.52 -5.94 6.51
CA LYS A 26 -13.15 -4.55 6.23
C LYS A 26 -12.20 -4.44 5.03
N VAL A 27 -11.32 -5.42 4.82
CA VAL A 27 -10.51 -5.49 3.61
C VAL A 27 -11.40 -5.63 2.39
N LYS A 28 -12.36 -6.57 2.39
CA LYS A 28 -13.29 -6.72 1.25
C LYS A 28 -14.07 -5.44 0.95
N LYS A 29 -14.56 -4.74 1.98
CA LYS A 29 -15.21 -3.42 1.83
C LYS A 29 -14.26 -2.37 1.26
N LEU A 30 -13.01 -2.38 1.68
CA LEU A 30 -11.98 -1.46 1.22
C LEU A 30 -11.63 -1.69 -0.26
N LEU A 31 -11.47 -2.95 -0.69
CA LEU A 31 -11.21 -3.26 -2.10
C LEU A 31 -12.36 -2.83 -3.02
N LYS A 32 -13.62 -2.91 -2.53
CA LYS A 32 -14.81 -2.43 -3.24
C LYS A 32 -14.87 -0.90 -3.40
N ILE A 33 -14.17 -0.15 -2.56
CA ILE A 33 -14.00 1.30 -2.75
C ILE A 33 -12.95 1.55 -3.85
N PHE A 34 -11.86 0.80 -3.81
CA PHE A 34 -10.75 0.96 -4.74
C PHE A 34 -11.09 0.55 -6.16
N TRP A 35 -11.90 -0.50 -6.34
CA TRP A 35 -12.19 -1.11 -7.63
C TRP A 35 -13.65 -1.51 -7.74
N ASN A 36 -14.28 -1.16 -8.86
CA ASN A 36 -15.59 -1.67 -9.24
C ASN A 36 -15.46 -3.10 -9.81
N GLU A 37 -16.59 -3.72 -10.18
CA GLU A 37 -16.63 -5.11 -10.66
C GLU A 37 -15.84 -5.35 -11.96
N GLU A 38 -15.82 -4.41 -12.88
CA GLU A 38 -15.07 -4.53 -14.14
C GLU A 38 -13.57 -4.38 -13.90
N GLU A 39 -13.18 -3.40 -13.08
CA GLU A 39 -11.81 -3.13 -12.70
C GLU A 39 -11.21 -4.29 -11.91
N ILE A 40 -11.92 -4.82 -10.91
CA ILE A 40 -11.41 -5.94 -10.09
C ILE A 40 -11.26 -7.21 -10.93
N LYS A 41 -12.20 -7.46 -11.86
CA LYS A 41 -12.11 -8.58 -12.80
C LYS A 41 -10.86 -8.47 -13.66
N LEU A 42 -10.57 -7.29 -14.22
CA LEU A 42 -9.34 -7.05 -14.97
C LEU A 42 -8.09 -7.18 -14.09
N ILE A 43 -8.09 -6.60 -12.89
CA ILE A 43 -6.98 -6.66 -11.93
C ILE A 43 -6.72 -8.10 -11.47
N SER A 44 -7.74 -8.97 -11.47
CA SER A 44 -7.58 -10.39 -11.20
C SER A 44 -6.67 -11.11 -12.19
N HIS A 45 -6.35 -10.52 -13.35
CA HIS A 45 -5.39 -11.06 -14.33
C HIS A 45 -3.95 -10.56 -14.14
N PHE A 46 -3.69 -9.65 -13.19
CA PHE A 46 -2.36 -9.16 -12.86
C PHE A 46 -1.53 -10.26 -12.18
N GLY A 47 -0.21 -10.09 -12.19
CA GLY A 47 0.68 -10.81 -11.27
C GLY A 47 0.48 -10.38 -9.81
N PRO A 48 1.22 -11.00 -8.87
CA PRO A 48 1.36 -10.52 -7.49
C PRO A 48 1.73 -9.04 -7.41
N ALA A 49 1.48 -8.43 -6.25
CA ALA A 49 1.82 -7.04 -6.01
C ALA A 49 3.32 -6.80 -6.25
N ASN A 50 3.65 -5.62 -6.78
CA ASN A 50 5.00 -5.24 -7.24
C ASN A 50 5.54 -6.00 -8.48
N GLU A 51 4.81 -6.98 -9.01
CA GLU A 51 5.14 -7.60 -10.30
C GLU A 51 4.45 -6.91 -11.48
N TYR A 52 5.26 -6.43 -12.43
CA TYR A 52 4.77 -5.69 -13.59
C TYR A 52 4.28 -6.62 -14.71
N THR A 53 2.97 -6.61 -14.95
CA THR A 53 2.32 -7.31 -16.05
C THR A 53 2.19 -6.40 -17.28
N SER A 54 2.61 -6.88 -18.45
CA SER A 54 2.52 -6.08 -19.68
C SER A 54 1.09 -5.96 -20.19
N LEU A 55 0.80 -4.87 -20.93
CA LEU A 55 -0.50 -4.69 -21.58
C LEU A 55 -0.87 -5.84 -22.54
N ARG A 56 0.13 -6.46 -23.18
CA ARG A 56 -0.06 -7.64 -24.04
C ARG A 56 -0.54 -8.84 -23.21
N GLN A 57 0.15 -9.14 -22.10
CA GLN A 57 -0.25 -10.25 -21.22
C GLN A 57 -1.64 -10.02 -20.60
N LEU A 58 -1.98 -8.79 -20.23
CA LEU A 58 -3.32 -8.49 -19.73
C LEU A 58 -4.39 -8.72 -20.81
N SER A 59 -4.12 -8.34 -22.06
CA SER A 59 -5.01 -8.60 -23.19
C SER A 59 -5.18 -10.10 -23.46
N GLU A 60 -4.09 -10.86 -23.47
CA GLU A 60 -4.13 -12.33 -23.63
C GLU A 60 -4.89 -13.04 -22.50
N ARG A 61 -4.74 -12.58 -21.25
CA ARG A 61 -5.37 -13.20 -20.07
C ARG A 61 -6.85 -12.82 -19.89
N SER A 62 -7.22 -11.59 -20.23
CA SER A 62 -8.60 -11.08 -20.05
C SER A 62 -9.48 -11.23 -21.29
N GLY A 63 -8.88 -11.42 -22.47
CA GLY A 63 -9.58 -11.38 -23.76
C GLY A 63 -9.96 -9.98 -24.22
N LEU A 64 -9.63 -8.92 -23.46
CA LEU A 64 -10.02 -7.55 -23.78
C LEU A 64 -9.02 -6.86 -24.73
N PRO A 65 -9.49 -5.99 -25.64
CA PRO A 65 -8.63 -5.11 -26.42
C PRO A 65 -7.80 -4.19 -25.53
N LYS A 66 -6.59 -3.84 -26.01
CA LYS A 66 -5.64 -2.99 -25.27
C LYS A 66 -6.19 -1.62 -24.88
N GLU A 67 -7.03 -1.01 -25.73
CA GLU A 67 -7.63 0.30 -25.44
C GLU A 67 -8.69 0.22 -24.33
N GLU A 68 -9.48 -0.86 -24.31
CA GLU A 68 -10.45 -1.09 -23.24
C GLU A 68 -9.75 -1.30 -21.88
N ILE A 69 -8.65 -2.07 -21.88
CA ILE A 69 -7.80 -2.24 -20.69
C ILE A 69 -7.27 -0.89 -20.19
N LYS A 70 -6.78 -0.02 -21.08
CA LYS A 70 -6.30 1.31 -20.68
C LYS A 70 -7.41 2.16 -20.06
N ASN A 71 -8.62 2.08 -20.59
CA ASN A 71 -9.78 2.81 -20.08
C ASN A 71 -10.17 2.32 -18.68
N LEU A 72 -10.29 1.01 -18.49
CA LEU A 72 -10.59 0.40 -17.18
C LEU A 72 -9.52 0.71 -16.14
N LEU A 73 -8.24 0.72 -16.53
CA LEU A 73 -7.13 1.01 -15.61
C LEU A 73 -6.91 2.50 -15.34
N ARG A 74 -7.64 3.41 -16.00
CA ARG A 74 -7.46 4.86 -15.84
C ARG A 74 -7.76 5.34 -14.43
N ARG A 75 -8.91 4.95 -13.86
CA ARG A 75 -9.28 5.36 -12.50
C ARG A 75 -8.36 4.76 -11.44
N PRO A 76 -8.07 3.43 -11.44
CA PRO A 76 -7.10 2.85 -10.51
C PRO A 76 -5.71 3.50 -10.59
N LEU A 77 -5.28 3.87 -11.80
CA LEU A 77 -4.03 4.60 -11.99
C LEU A 77 -4.07 6.03 -11.47
N ILE A 78 -5.20 6.71 -11.49
CA ILE A 78 -5.32 8.08 -10.97
C ILE A 78 -5.39 8.04 -9.45
N THR A 79 -6.20 7.14 -8.89
CA THR A 79 -6.36 6.97 -7.44
C THR A 79 -5.16 6.29 -6.79
N GLY A 80 -4.22 5.72 -7.56
CA GLY A 80 -2.96 5.18 -7.03
C GLY A 80 -3.07 3.80 -6.41
N THR A 81 -4.10 3.04 -6.78
CA THR A 81 -4.29 1.64 -6.33
C THR A 81 -3.50 0.65 -7.20
N ILE A 82 -3.03 1.10 -8.36
CA ILE A 82 -2.08 0.40 -9.25
C ILE A 82 -0.99 1.38 -9.73
N SER A 83 0.13 0.84 -10.20
CA SER A 83 1.19 1.62 -10.85
C SER A 83 1.44 1.20 -12.29
N LYS A 84 2.07 2.10 -13.05
CA LYS A 84 2.47 1.89 -14.44
C LYS A 84 3.94 2.24 -14.63
N LYS A 85 4.67 1.39 -15.35
CA LYS A 85 6.04 1.63 -15.82
C LYS A 85 6.10 1.30 -17.32
N GLY A 86 6.23 2.33 -18.16
CA GLY A 86 6.12 2.17 -19.61
C GLY A 86 4.78 1.57 -20.01
N THR A 87 4.79 0.39 -20.65
CA THR A 87 3.59 -0.36 -21.08
C THR A 87 3.16 -1.46 -20.09
N LYS A 88 3.76 -1.50 -18.90
CA LYS A 88 3.46 -2.51 -17.88
C LYS A 88 2.75 -1.89 -16.68
N TYR A 89 1.92 -2.68 -16.03
CA TYR A 89 1.06 -2.31 -14.91
C TYR A 89 1.28 -3.30 -13.77
N CYS A 90 1.24 -2.83 -12.52
CA CYS A 90 1.26 -3.69 -11.33
C CYS A 90 0.20 -3.23 -10.34
N VAL A 91 -0.34 -4.17 -9.57
CA VAL A 91 -1.17 -3.84 -8.42
C VAL A 91 -0.26 -3.48 -7.25
N GLU A 92 -0.62 -2.44 -6.51
CA GLU A 92 0.11 -2.05 -5.32
C GLU A 92 -0.33 -2.94 -4.15
N PRO A 93 0.57 -3.34 -3.23
CA PRO A 93 0.15 -4.04 -2.02
C PRO A 93 -0.66 -3.09 -1.12
N ILE A 94 -1.46 -3.64 -0.21
CA ILE A 94 -2.34 -2.80 0.63
C ILE A 94 -1.54 -1.85 1.53
N LEU A 95 -0.38 -2.32 2.02
CA LEU A 95 0.57 -1.57 2.85
C LEU A 95 1.95 -2.26 2.82
N PRO A 96 3.07 -1.54 2.63
CA PRO A 96 3.15 -0.18 2.09
C PRO A 96 2.82 -0.16 0.59
N GLY A 97 1.89 0.68 0.14
CA GLY A 97 1.47 0.76 -1.26
C GLY A 97 0.21 1.59 -1.46
N ILE A 98 -0.95 0.92 -1.55
CA ILE A 98 -2.25 1.57 -1.79
C ILE A 98 -2.55 2.60 -0.71
N PHE A 99 -2.31 2.27 0.57
CA PHE A 99 -2.58 3.19 1.69
C PHE A 99 -1.96 4.58 1.45
N GLU A 100 -0.64 4.63 1.26
CA GLU A 100 0.09 5.87 1.06
C GLU A 100 -0.35 6.54 -0.24
N LYS A 101 -0.32 5.82 -1.36
CA LYS A 101 -0.57 6.40 -2.69
C LYS A 101 -1.99 6.94 -2.83
N TYR A 102 -2.98 6.24 -2.29
CA TYR A 102 -4.39 6.65 -2.39
C TYR A 102 -4.66 7.97 -1.67
N PHE A 103 -4.19 8.07 -0.42
CA PHE A 103 -4.38 9.26 0.41
C PHE A 103 -3.50 10.43 -0.02
N GLN A 104 -2.26 10.17 -0.40
CA GLN A 104 -1.34 11.20 -0.88
C GLN A 104 -1.82 11.85 -2.17
N ARG A 105 -2.42 11.05 -3.08
CA ARG A 105 -2.96 11.56 -4.34
C ARG A 105 -4.27 12.31 -4.14
N ASN A 106 -5.12 11.85 -3.22
CA ASN A 106 -6.39 12.51 -2.90
C ASN A 106 -7.25 12.78 -4.16
N ARG A 107 -7.36 11.79 -5.06
CA ARG A 107 -8.02 11.89 -6.38
C ARG A 107 -9.29 11.04 -6.51
N ASP A 108 -9.94 10.70 -5.39
CA ASP A 108 -11.24 10.00 -5.37
C ASP A 108 -12.31 10.93 -4.78
N THR A 109 -13.56 10.48 -4.68
CA THR A 109 -14.63 11.26 -4.06
C THR A 109 -14.37 11.43 -2.57
N GLU A 110 -14.77 12.58 -2.00
CA GLU A 110 -14.63 12.84 -0.56
C GLU A 110 -15.27 11.74 0.30
N GLU A 111 -16.42 11.23 -0.15
CA GLU A 111 -17.11 10.12 0.50
C GLU A 111 -16.27 8.83 0.50
N ASN A 112 -15.68 8.46 -0.65
CA ASN A 112 -14.82 7.28 -0.75
C ASN A 112 -13.57 7.41 0.11
N ILE A 113 -12.95 8.60 0.14
CA ILE A 113 -11.76 8.88 0.94
C ILE A 113 -12.09 8.74 2.43
N LYS A 114 -13.19 9.32 2.91
CA LYS A 114 -13.66 9.17 4.31
C LYS A 114 -13.98 7.71 4.65
N LYS A 115 -14.65 6.97 3.75
CA LYS A 115 -14.95 5.55 3.96
C LYS A 115 -13.68 4.70 4.02
N ALA A 116 -12.75 4.91 3.10
CA ALA A 116 -11.46 4.22 3.06
C ALA A 116 -10.65 4.52 4.32
N ALA A 117 -10.62 5.79 4.76
CA ALA A 117 -9.93 6.21 5.98
C ALA A 117 -10.47 5.49 7.23
N ASN A 118 -11.79 5.49 7.41
CA ASN A 118 -12.45 4.78 8.50
C ASN A 118 -12.18 3.25 8.47
N LEU A 119 -12.14 2.65 7.28
CA LEU A 119 -11.83 1.23 7.14
C LEU A 119 -10.37 0.94 7.45
N TYR A 120 -9.43 1.76 6.97
CA TYR A 120 -8.02 1.63 7.33
C TYR A 120 -7.81 1.82 8.83
N TRP A 121 -8.38 2.87 9.43
CA TRP A 121 -8.30 3.08 10.88
C TRP A 121 -8.88 1.90 11.66
N GLY A 122 -10.01 1.36 11.22
CA GLY A 122 -10.60 0.15 11.78
C GLY A 122 -9.73 -1.10 11.60
N LEU A 123 -9.03 -1.23 10.48
CA LEU A 123 -8.06 -2.31 10.24
C LEU A 123 -6.81 -2.13 11.12
N PHE A 124 -6.29 -0.90 11.23
CA PHE A 124 -5.19 -0.54 12.13
C PHE A 124 -5.55 -0.75 13.59
N LYS A 125 -6.81 -0.65 14.01
CA LYS A 125 -7.22 -0.96 15.39
C LYS A 125 -7.47 -2.45 15.63
N GLU A 126 -8.01 -3.17 14.65
CA GLU A 126 -8.42 -4.56 14.86
C GLU A 126 -7.33 -5.56 14.46
N VAL A 127 -6.55 -5.28 13.43
CA VAL A 127 -5.65 -6.24 12.81
C VAL A 127 -4.18 -5.96 13.12
N PHE A 128 -3.81 -4.69 13.27
CA PHE A 128 -2.41 -4.34 13.56
C PHE A 128 -2.05 -4.60 15.02
N PRO A 129 -2.89 -4.26 16.03
CA PRO A 129 -2.72 -4.73 17.40
C PRO A 129 -2.62 -6.24 17.46
N GLN A 130 -3.42 -6.99 16.69
CA GLN A 130 -3.32 -8.45 16.64
C GLN A 130 -1.99 -8.97 16.03
N ARG A 131 -1.30 -8.17 15.21
CA ARG A 131 0.07 -8.45 14.73
C ARG A 131 1.16 -7.90 15.68
N ASP A 132 0.87 -6.83 16.41
CA ASP A 132 1.72 -6.22 17.44
C ASP A 132 1.61 -6.92 18.82
N HIS A 133 0.60 -7.77 19.05
CA HIS A 133 0.48 -8.63 20.24
C HIS A 133 1.44 -9.81 20.25
N LEU A 134 2.40 -9.86 19.35
CA LEU A 134 3.59 -10.63 19.63
C LEU A 134 4.44 -9.92 20.73
N THR A 135 4.09 -8.73 21.26
CA THR A 135 4.66 -8.23 22.53
C THR A 135 4.15 -9.09 23.70
N VAL A 136 4.77 -10.24 23.88
CA VAL A 136 4.76 -10.95 25.16
C VAL A 136 5.65 -10.15 26.11
N ASN A 137 5.05 -9.59 27.16
CA ASN A 137 5.76 -8.97 28.29
C ASN A 137 6.72 -7.82 27.94
N GLY A 138 6.27 -6.81 27.18
CA GLY A 138 7.04 -5.57 27.00
C GLY A 138 8.34 -5.73 26.18
N LYS A 139 8.57 -6.88 25.55
CA LYS A 139 9.61 -7.05 24.52
C LYS A 139 8.95 -7.05 23.16
N ALA A 140 9.34 -6.07 22.34
CA ALA A 140 8.90 -5.91 20.96
C ALA A 140 8.97 -7.26 20.25
N SER A 141 7.81 -7.77 19.89
CA SER A 141 7.79 -8.82 18.91
C SER A 141 8.40 -8.41 17.61
N GLY A 142 9.42 -9.16 17.21
CA GLY A 142 9.57 -9.83 15.92
C GLY A 142 9.26 -9.08 14.62
N TRP A 143 8.12 -8.40 14.51
CA TRP A 143 7.59 -7.94 13.24
C TRP A 143 6.90 -6.57 13.36
N SER A 144 7.69 -5.50 13.23
CA SER A 144 7.17 -4.18 12.87
C SER A 144 7.06 -4.11 11.35
N LEU A 145 5.97 -3.55 10.81
CA LEU A 145 5.83 -3.32 9.36
C LEU A 145 6.97 -2.51 8.75
N PHE A 146 7.69 -1.78 9.59
CA PHE A 146 8.80 -0.93 9.19
C PHE A 146 10.16 -1.53 9.57
N ARG A 147 10.21 -2.79 10.04
CA ARG A 147 11.49 -3.44 10.33
C ARG A 147 12.14 -3.88 9.01
N PRO A 148 13.40 -3.50 8.75
CA PRO A 148 14.15 -4.02 7.61
C PRO A 148 14.16 -5.55 7.66
N LEU A 149 13.70 -6.19 6.59
CA LEU A 149 13.79 -7.63 6.44
C LEU A 149 15.14 -7.97 5.85
N LEU A 150 15.91 -8.82 6.53
CA LEU A 150 17.11 -9.39 5.93
C LEU A 150 16.72 -10.34 4.78
N PRO A 151 17.56 -10.48 3.75
CA PRO A 151 17.37 -11.49 2.72
C PRO A 151 17.15 -12.88 3.34
N LEU A 152 16.26 -13.70 2.74
CA LEU A 152 15.95 -15.05 3.23
C LEU A 152 17.21 -15.93 3.36
N GLU A 153 18.22 -15.65 2.54
CA GLU A 153 19.50 -16.36 2.45
C GLU A 153 20.61 -15.77 3.34
N ALA A 154 20.30 -14.76 4.16
CA ALA A 154 21.28 -14.16 5.05
C ALA A 154 21.69 -15.14 6.16
N ASN A 155 22.95 -15.59 6.12
CA ASN A 155 23.55 -16.46 7.14
C ASN A 155 23.73 -15.71 8.47
N GLU A 156 24.02 -14.41 8.42
CA GLU A 156 24.11 -13.52 9.58
C GLU A 156 22.80 -12.72 9.71
N LYS A 157 22.02 -13.05 10.74
CA LYS A 157 20.70 -12.46 11.01
C LYS A 157 20.73 -11.28 11.99
N LEU A 158 21.92 -11.00 12.53
CA LEU A 158 22.17 -10.00 13.55
C LEU A 158 23.45 -9.27 13.17
N ILE A 159 23.31 -7.99 12.77
CA ILE A 159 24.43 -7.07 12.76
C ILE A 159 24.47 -6.48 14.16
N GLU A 160 25.54 -6.73 14.90
CA GLU A 160 25.76 -6.09 16.20
C GLU A 160 26.12 -4.62 15.95
N VAL A 161 25.14 -3.74 16.12
CA VAL A 161 25.36 -2.30 16.05
C VAL A 161 25.87 -1.87 17.42
N ASN A 162 27.20 -1.93 17.61
CA ASN A 162 27.89 -1.45 18.83
C ASN A 162 28.04 0.08 18.82
N GLU A 163 27.00 0.79 18.39
CA GLU A 163 26.98 2.24 18.36
C GLU A 163 25.78 2.72 19.18
N ASN A 164 26.09 3.40 20.29
CA ASN A 164 25.08 4.17 21.02
C ASN A 164 24.88 5.49 20.28
N PHE A 165 23.70 5.68 19.72
CA PHE A 165 23.29 6.97 19.17
C PHE A 165 22.47 7.70 20.22
N ASP A 166 22.87 8.93 20.54
CA ASP A 166 21.99 9.87 21.25
C ASP A 166 20.92 10.35 20.27
N VAL A 167 19.85 9.56 20.11
CA VAL A 167 18.68 9.93 19.32
C VAL A 167 17.71 10.68 20.23
N GLU A 168 17.87 12.00 20.28
CA GLU A 168 16.88 12.86 20.94
C GLU A 168 15.77 13.25 19.95
N SER A 169 14.53 12.96 20.34
CA SER A 169 13.35 13.53 19.66
C SER A 169 13.28 15.02 19.98
N GLN A 170 13.89 15.85 19.14
CA GLN A 170 13.88 17.31 19.29
C GLN A 170 12.74 17.97 18.51
N THR A 171 12.15 19.00 19.11
CA THR A 171 11.35 19.97 18.36
C THR A 171 12.31 20.98 17.73
N LEU A 172 12.34 21.06 16.40
CA LEU A 172 13.25 21.97 15.70
C LEU A 172 12.81 23.44 15.90
N PRO A 173 13.74 24.36 16.22
CA PRO A 173 13.46 25.79 16.25
C PRO A 173 12.97 26.31 14.90
N TYR A 174 12.14 27.35 14.93
CA TYR A 174 11.59 27.99 13.73
C TYR A 174 12.68 28.37 12.73
N GLU A 175 13.78 28.95 13.21
CA GLU A 175 14.90 29.43 12.42
C GLU A 175 15.61 28.29 11.70
N THR A 176 15.72 27.12 12.33
CA THR A 176 16.32 25.92 11.72
C THR A 176 15.47 25.41 10.57
N VAL A 177 14.15 25.32 10.78
CA VAL A 177 13.21 24.90 9.73
C VAL A 177 13.17 25.91 8.59
N LYS A 178 13.13 27.21 8.92
CA LYS A 178 13.18 28.30 7.94
C LYS A 178 14.45 28.22 7.10
N ASN A 179 15.62 28.08 7.71
CA ASN A 179 16.89 27.96 6.99
C ASN A 179 16.94 26.71 6.09
N LEU A 180 16.30 25.60 6.48
CA LEU A 180 16.19 24.40 5.63
C LEU A 180 15.29 24.66 4.41
N ILE A 181 14.19 25.40 4.61
CA ILE A 181 13.29 25.83 3.52
C ILE A 181 14.05 26.81 2.60
N ASP A 182 14.69 27.85 3.14
CA ASP A 182 15.35 28.88 2.33
C ASP A 182 16.54 28.33 1.50
N LYS A 183 17.11 27.17 1.87
CA LYS A 183 18.17 26.47 1.13
C LYS A 183 17.69 25.70 -0.09
N HIS A 184 16.39 25.53 -0.28
CA HIS A 184 15.82 24.71 -1.34
C HIS A 184 14.80 25.50 -2.16
N GLU A 185 14.91 25.44 -3.48
CA GLU A 185 14.02 26.17 -4.39
C GLU A 185 12.78 25.34 -4.79
N GLN A 186 12.86 24.02 -4.62
CA GLN A 186 11.82 23.10 -5.08
C GLN A 186 11.28 22.27 -3.92
N PHE A 187 9.96 22.29 -3.77
CA PHE A 187 9.24 21.53 -2.75
C PHE A 187 8.19 20.64 -3.38
N ALA A 188 8.13 19.40 -2.90
CA ALA A 188 6.99 18.52 -3.14
C ALA A 188 6.04 18.64 -1.95
N VAL A 189 4.85 19.20 -2.17
CA VAL A 189 3.78 19.20 -1.17
C VAL A 189 2.96 17.94 -1.35
N ILE A 190 2.84 17.16 -0.28
CA ILE A 190 2.09 15.90 -0.28
C ILE A 190 1.14 15.86 0.90
N THR A 191 -0.06 15.34 0.69
CA THR A 191 -1.01 15.14 1.79
C THR A 191 -0.53 14.01 2.68
N CYS A 192 -0.31 14.30 3.96
CA CYS A 192 0.07 13.27 4.93
C CYS A 192 -1.10 12.30 5.14
N GLN A 193 -0.93 11.05 4.72
CA GLN A 193 -1.94 10.00 4.84
C GLN A 193 -2.40 9.77 6.29
N CYS A 194 -1.48 9.94 7.25
CA CYS A 194 -1.78 9.79 8.68
C CYS A 194 -2.76 10.85 9.20
N ARG A 195 -2.79 12.06 8.60
CA ARG A 195 -3.75 13.11 8.95
C ARG A 195 -5.14 12.90 8.36
N LEU A 196 -5.29 11.98 7.39
CA LEU A 196 -6.57 11.67 6.77
C LEU A 196 -7.30 10.49 7.44
N ILE A 197 -6.57 9.68 8.21
CA ILE A 197 -7.13 8.52 8.92
C ILE A 197 -7.30 8.74 10.43
N GLY A 198 -6.70 9.80 10.97
CA GLY A 198 -6.72 10.18 12.39
C GLY A 198 -7.84 11.14 12.74
#